data_AF-A0A2E0WK10-F1
#
_entry.id   AF-A0A2E0WK10-F1
#
_cell.length_a   1.000
_cell.length_b   1.000
_cell.length_c   1.000
_cell.angle_alpha   90.00
_cell.angle_beta   90.00
_cell.angle_gamma   90.00
#
_symmetry.space_group_name_H-M   'P 1'
#
loop_
_entity.id
_entity.type
_entity.pdbx_description
1 polymer ?
#
loop_
_entity_poly.entity_id
_entity_poly.type
_entity_poly.pdbx_seq_one_letter_code
_entity_poly.pdbx_strand_id
1 'polypeptide(L)'
;MPWRCASKCLRSLIMMKRWIDYPGLALGLLTVLLVAQAAAAPVHDGVRDGEAGVRAWLELQASGRQAAASPGQPGEAAARVWTRYLESFEYPIPETYFEQQDGFVSE
;
A
#
# COMPACT_ATOMS: atom_id res chain seq x y z
N MET A 1 16.24 -44.11 5.75
CA MET A 1 15.68 -42.77 5.43
C MET A 1 14.40 -42.77 4.53
N PRO A 2 13.43 -43.72 4.58
CA PRO A 2 12.21 -43.62 3.76
C PRO A 2 11.03 -42.86 4.43
N TRP A 3 11.06 -42.64 5.74
CA TRP A 3 9.91 -42.13 6.52
C TRP A 3 9.58 -40.64 6.34
N ARG A 4 10.50 -39.83 5.79
CA ARG A 4 10.27 -38.38 5.58
C ARG A 4 9.45 -38.05 4.33
N CYS A 5 9.33 -38.98 3.37
CA CYS A 5 8.56 -38.77 2.14
C CYS A 5 7.06 -39.05 2.36
N ALA A 6 6.72 -40.13 3.07
CA ALA A 6 5.34 -40.51 3.36
C ALA A 6 4.59 -39.47 4.23
N SER A 7 5.27 -38.84 5.19
CA SER A 7 4.66 -37.83 6.08
C SER A 7 4.37 -36.50 5.37
N LYS A 8 5.16 -36.12 4.36
CA LYS A 8 4.92 -34.92 3.55
C LYS A 8 3.71 -35.09 2.61
N CYS A 9 3.56 -36.25 1.98
CA CYS A 9 2.41 -36.53 1.13
C CYS A 9 1.08 -36.56 1.92
N LEU A 10 1.08 -37.11 3.12
CA LEU A 10 -0.11 -37.16 3.97
C LEU A 10 -0.54 -35.76 4.47
N ARG A 11 0.42 -34.89 4.81
CA ARG A 11 0.13 -33.48 5.18
C ARG A 11 -0.45 -32.68 4.02
N SER A 12 0.02 -32.91 2.79
CA SER A 12 -0.49 -32.21 1.59
C SER A 12 -1.94 -32.61 1.28
N LEU A 13 -2.29 -33.89 1.42
CA LEU A 13 -3.66 -34.37 1.24
C LEU A 13 -4.64 -33.83 2.30
N ILE A 14 -4.20 -33.73 3.56
CA ILE A 14 -5.02 -33.16 4.64
C ILE A 14 -5.24 -31.66 4.43
N MET A 15 -4.22 -30.94 3.91
CA MET A 15 -4.37 -29.51 3.64
C MET A 15 -5.30 -29.25 2.46
N MET A 16 -5.30 -30.09 1.42
CA MET A 16 -6.15 -29.92 0.23
C MET A 16 -7.61 -30.35 0.46
N LYS A 17 -7.85 -31.32 1.36
CA LYS A 17 -9.22 -31.80 1.68
C LYS A 17 -10.00 -30.83 2.58
N ARG A 18 -9.33 -30.04 3.41
CA ARG A 18 -9.97 -29.00 4.25
C ARG A 18 -10.61 -27.86 3.46
N TRP A 19 -10.24 -27.65 2.19
CA TRP A 19 -10.88 -26.63 1.34
C TRP A 19 -12.25 -27.07 0.81
N ILE A 20 -12.49 -28.39 0.78
CA ILE A 20 -13.77 -28.97 0.34
C ILE A 20 -14.84 -28.86 1.44
N ASP A 21 -14.44 -28.80 2.71
CA ASP A 21 -15.36 -28.85 3.85
C ASP A 21 -15.98 -27.48 4.24
N TYR A 22 -15.55 -26.37 3.61
CA TYR A 22 -16.08 -25.02 3.90
C TYR A 22 -16.56 -24.28 2.65
N PRO A 23 -17.56 -24.80 1.91
CA PRO A 23 -18.13 -24.09 0.76
C PRO A 23 -18.67 -22.71 1.15
N GLY A 24 -19.13 -22.54 2.41
CA GLY A 24 -19.62 -21.26 2.92
C GLY A 24 -18.55 -20.18 3.08
N LEU A 25 -17.30 -20.54 3.42
CA LEU A 25 -16.20 -19.57 3.48
C LEU A 25 -15.72 -19.17 2.08
N ALA A 26 -15.70 -20.12 1.14
CA ALA A 26 -15.37 -19.82 -0.25
C ALA A 26 -16.44 -18.92 -0.90
N LEU A 27 -17.72 -19.19 -0.66
CA LEU A 27 -18.83 -18.35 -1.11
C LEU A 27 -18.82 -16.97 -0.44
N GLY A 28 -18.52 -16.91 0.86
CA GLY A 28 -18.39 -15.66 1.62
C GLY A 28 -17.22 -14.79 1.13
N LEU A 29 -16.07 -15.40 0.86
CA LEU A 29 -14.92 -14.69 0.29
C LEU A 29 -15.24 -14.18 -1.13
N LEU A 30 -15.90 -15.01 -1.96
CA LEU A 30 -16.31 -14.64 -3.31
C LEU A 30 -17.33 -13.50 -3.31
N THR A 31 -18.31 -13.49 -2.41
CA THR A 31 -19.28 -12.38 -2.29
C THR A 31 -18.62 -11.11 -1.80
N VAL A 32 -17.67 -11.18 -0.84
CA VAL A 32 -16.88 -9.99 -0.43
C VAL A 32 -16.05 -9.45 -1.59
N LEU A 33 -15.42 -10.32 -2.39
CA LEU A 33 -14.67 -9.93 -3.59
C LEU A 33 -15.58 -9.30 -4.66
N LEU A 34 -16.78 -9.84 -4.90
CA LEU A 34 -17.74 -9.29 -5.87
C LEU A 34 -18.30 -7.93 -5.45
N VAL A 35 -18.59 -7.73 -4.16
CA VAL A 35 -19.04 -6.43 -3.64
C VAL A 35 -17.92 -5.39 -3.73
N ALA A 36 -16.67 -5.77 -3.46
CA ALA A 36 -15.52 -4.89 -3.62
C ALA A 36 -15.31 -4.44 -5.09
N GLN A 37 -15.52 -5.35 -6.05
CA GLN A 37 -15.44 -5.02 -7.49
C GLN A 37 -16.52 -4.04 -7.94
N ALA A 38 -17.73 -4.09 -7.34
CA ALA A 38 -18.81 -3.16 -7.66
C ALA A 38 -18.60 -1.74 -7.10
N ALA A 39 -17.79 -1.61 -6.04
CA ALA A 39 -17.40 -0.30 -5.47
C ALA A 39 -16.19 0.32 -6.18
N ALA A 40 -15.46 -0.45 -7.00
CA ALA A 40 -14.44 0.09 -7.87
C ALA A 40 -15.12 0.88 -8.99
N ALA A 41 -15.03 2.20 -8.95
CA ALA A 41 -15.41 3.04 -10.07
C ALA A 41 -14.73 2.51 -11.34
N PRO A 42 -15.42 2.49 -12.50
CA PRO A 42 -14.79 2.08 -13.74
C PRO A 42 -13.54 2.94 -13.94
N VAL A 43 -12.37 2.29 -13.97
CA VAL A 43 -11.16 2.90 -14.52
C VAL A 43 -11.47 3.06 -16.00
N HIS A 44 -11.93 4.25 -16.37
CA HIS A 44 -12.01 4.62 -17.76
C HIS A 44 -10.59 4.65 -18.31
N ASP A 45 -10.18 3.56 -18.95
CA ASP A 45 -9.17 3.58 -20.01
C ASP A 45 -9.78 4.32 -21.23
N GLY A 46 -10.20 5.56 -21.00
CA GLY A 46 -10.38 6.49 -22.09
C GLY A 46 -8.99 6.69 -22.66
N VAL A 47 -8.82 6.38 -23.94
CA VAL A 47 -7.75 6.95 -24.77
C VAL A 47 -7.66 8.42 -24.35
N ARG A 48 -6.62 8.73 -23.57
CA ARG A 48 -6.39 10.09 -23.09
C ARG A 48 -6.07 10.86 -24.36
N ASP A 49 -7.04 11.59 -24.91
CA ASP A 49 -6.72 12.78 -25.69
C ASP A 49 -5.72 13.55 -24.83
N GLY A 50 -4.44 13.47 -25.22
CA GLY A 50 -3.33 13.67 -24.29
C GLY A 50 -3.39 15.02 -23.60
N GLU A 51 -3.94 16.02 -24.28
CA GLU A 51 -4.14 17.36 -23.76
C GLU A 51 -5.38 17.51 -22.86
N ALA A 52 -6.53 16.95 -23.26
CA ALA A 52 -7.77 17.06 -22.49
C ALA A 52 -7.66 16.34 -21.14
N GLY A 53 -7.05 15.15 -21.14
CA GLY A 53 -6.79 14.39 -19.91
C GLY A 53 -5.79 15.11 -18.99
N VAL A 54 -4.76 15.74 -19.55
CA VAL A 54 -3.79 16.52 -18.75
C VAL A 54 -4.43 17.77 -18.16
N ARG A 55 -5.21 18.52 -18.93
CA ARG A 55 -5.91 19.72 -18.43
C ARG A 55 -6.87 19.37 -17.30
N ALA A 56 -7.63 18.28 -17.44
CA ALA A 56 -8.52 17.80 -16.38
C ALA A 56 -7.76 17.40 -15.10
N TRP A 57 -6.59 16.77 -15.23
CA TRP A 57 -5.74 16.41 -14.11
C TRP A 57 -5.15 17.62 -13.39
N LEU A 58 -4.70 18.63 -14.15
CA LEU A 58 -4.16 19.86 -13.59
C LEU A 58 -5.25 20.64 -12.85
N GLU A 59 -6.45 20.74 -13.42
CA GLU A 59 -7.58 21.37 -12.76
C GLU A 59 -7.95 20.66 -11.46
N LEU A 60 -7.96 19.32 -11.45
CA LEU A 60 -8.26 18.54 -10.25
C LEU A 60 -7.23 18.75 -9.13
N GLN A 61 -5.94 18.87 -9.46
CA GLN A 61 -4.88 19.16 -8.50
C GLN A 61 -4.95 20.60 -8.00
N ALA A 62 -5.10 21.57 -8.90
CA ALA A 62 -5.16 22.99 -8.58
C ALA A 62 -6.37 23.33 -7.69
N SER A 63 -7.52 22.72 -7.98
CA SER A 63 -8.75 22.96 -7.23
C SER A 63 -8.76 22.29 -5.85
N GLY A 64 -7.85 21.35 -5.56
CA GLY A 64 -7.74 20.72 -4.25
C GLY A 64 -8.97 19.92 -3.79
N ARG A 65 -9.96 19.71 -4.66
CA ARG A 65 -11.27 19.08 -4.31
C ARG A 65 -11.15 17.60 -3.91
N GLN A 66 -10.03 16.96 -4.23
CA GLN A 66 -9.70 15.61 -3.77
C GLN A 66 -8.74 15.59 -2.57
N ALA A 67 -8.27 16.75 -2.10
CA ALA A 67 -7.48 16.82 -0.87
C ALA A 67 -8.38 16.54 0.35
N ALA A 68 -7.80 15.96 1.39
CA ALA A 68 -8.49 15.83 2.67
C ALA A 68 -8.73 17.22 3.28
N ALA A 69 -9.89 17.42 3.93
CA ALA A 69 -10.26 18.71 4.53
C ALA A 69 -9.37 19.12 5.72
N SER A 70 -8.59 18.19 6.27
CA SER A 70 -7.69 18.42 7.40
C SER A 70 -6.41 17.60 7.20
N PRO A 71 -5.25 18.06 7.69
CA PRO A 71 -4.04 17.23 7.80
C PRO A 71 -4.38 15.89 8.45
N GLY A 72 -3.95 14.79 7.84
CA GLY A 72 -4.33 13.43 8.21
C GLY A 72 -3.81 12.95 9.58
N GLN A 73 -2.97 13.75 10.23
CA GLN A 73 -2.43 13.45 11.55
C GLN A 73 -3.00 14.44 12.57
N PRO A 74 -3.96 14.02 13.42
CA PRO A 74 -4.44 14.84 14.51
C PRO A 74 -3.55 14.74 15.77
N GLY A 75 -3.60 15.77 16.62
CA GLY A 75 -3.05 15.74 17.98
C GLY A 75 -1.54 15.97 18.09
N GLU A 76 -0.96 15.61 19.24
CA GLU A 76 0.45 15.91 19.60
C GLU A 76 1.48 15.37 18.60
N ALA A 77 1.15 14.25 17.93
CA ALA A 77 2.03 13.68 16.92
C ALA A 77 2.20 14.63 15.72
N ALA A 78 1.14 15.34 15.33
CA ALA A 78 1.19 16.33 14.26
C ALA A 78 2.08 17.51 14.62
N ALA A 79 1.93 18.01 15.85
CA ALA A 79 2.76 19.09 16.37
C ALA A 79 4.24 18.70 16.38
N ARG A 80 4.59 17.51 16.86
CA ARG A 80 5.98 17.03 16.88
C ARG A 80 6.58 16.86 15.47
N VAL A 81 5.79 16.36 14.51
CA VAL A 81 6.25 16.26 13.11
C VAL A 81 6.47 17.64 12.52
N TRP A 82 5.56 18.58 12.78
CA TRP A 82 5.69 19.96 12.32
C TRP A 82 6.90 20.67 12.92
N THR A 83 7.12 20.54 14.23
CA THR A 83 8.30 21.07 14.91
C THR A 83 9.59 20.51 14.30
N ARG A 84 9.69 19.19 14.11
CA ARG A 84 10.86 18.57 13.47
C ARG A 84 11.11 19.10 12.05
N TYR A 85 10.05 19.30 11.28
CA TYR A 85 10.16 19.87 9.94
C TYR A 85 10.77 21.27 9.99
N LEU A 86 10.31 22.12 10.92
CA LEU A 86 10.88 23.45 11.10
C LEU A 86 12.35 23.42 11.56
N GLU A 87 12.67 22.57 12.53
CA GLU A 87 14.04 22.37 13.03
C GLU A 87 14.99 21.89 11.92
N SER A 88 14.51 21.13 10.92
CA SER A 88 15.34 20.61 9.84
C SER A 88 16.05 21.70 9.02
N PHE A 89 15.49 22.92 8.96
CA PHE A 89 16.09 24.04 8.25
C PHE A 89 17.24 24.72 8.99
N GLU A 90 17.42 24.41 10.28
CA GLU A 90 18.57 24.89 11.05
C GLU A 90 19.84 24.11 10.73
N TYR A 91 19.71 22.94 10.11
CA TYR A 91 20.83 22.10 9.69
C TYR A 91 21.20 22.42 8.24
N PRO A 92 22.46 22.80 7.94
CA PRO A 92 22.90 23.03 6.58
C PRO A 92 22.81 21.73 5.76
N ILE A 93 22.49 21.86 4.48
CA ILE A 93 22.53 20.73 3.55
C ILE A 93 23.98 20.26 3.43
N PRO A 94 24.29 18.98 3.70
CA PRO A 94 25.64 18.46 3.55
C PRO A 94 26.14 18.58 2.10
N GLU A 95 27.39 18.97 1.93
CA GLU A 95 28.04 19.01 0.60
C GLU A 95 28.30 17.59 0.06
N THR A 96 28.42 16.61 0.96
CA THR A 96 28.61 15.19 0.64
C THR A 96 27.66 14.32 1.45
N TYR A 97 27.11 13.26 0.83
CA TYR A 97 26.16 12.35 1.47
C TYR A 97 26.83 11.29 2.38
N PHE A 98 28.16 11.17 2.35
CA PHE A 98 28.89 9.98 2.85
C PHE A 98 30.08 10.27 3.76
N GLU A 99 30.09 11.40 4.49
CA GLU A 99 31.16 11.69 5.46
C GLU A 99 30.85 11.24 6.91
N GLN A 100 29.95 10.28 7.08
CA GLN A 100 29.76 9.62 8.37
C GLN A 100 30.45 8.25 8.35
N GLN A 101 31.56 8.12 9.08
CA GLN A 101 32.36 6.89 9.24
C GLN A 101 31.70 5.82 10.11
N ASP A 102 30.38 5.76 10.15
CA ASP A 102 29.63 4.71 10.84
C ASP A 102 28.82 4.00 9.76
N GLY A 103 29.48 3.04 9.11
CA GLY A 103 29.00 2.39 7.91
C GLY A 103 27.57 1.84 8.03
N PHE A 104 26.88 1.80 6.89
CA PHE A 104 25.79 0.85 6.70
C PHE A 104 26.30 -0.53 7.16
N VAL A 105 25.64 -1.11 8.17
CA VAL A 105 25.89 -2.49 8.57
C VAL A 105 25.49 -3.35 7.38
N SER A 106 26.47 -3.68 6.55
CA SER A 106 26.37 -4.75 5.57
C SER A 106 26.48 -6.06 6.34
N GLU A 107 25.38 -6.80 6.38
CA GLU A 107 25.31 -8.18 6.86
C GLU A 107 26.04 -9.16 5.92
#